data_AF-A0A967QY23-F1
#
_entry.id   AF-A0A967QY23-F1
#
_cell.length_a   1.000
_cell.length_b   1.000
_cell.length_c   1.000
_cell.angle_alpha   90.00
_cell.angle_beta   90.00
_cell.angle_gamma   90.00
#
_symmetry.space_group_name_H-M   'P 1'
#
loop_
_entity.id
_entity.type
_entity.pdbx_description
1 polymer ?
#
loop_
_entity_poly.entity_id
_entity_poly.type
_entity_poly.pdbx_seq_one_letter_code
_entity_poly.pdbx_strand_id
1 'polypeptide(L)' 'MRVLLQRVSRAEVRVDGAVVGRIGPGLLVLLGVEHDDTPEAADWYADKTAELRIFADDAGKMNRSVEDV' A
#
# COMPACT_ATOMS: atom_id res chain seq x y z
N MET A 1 5.96 -11.32 8.98
CA MET A 1 5.75 -10.03 8.28
C MET A 1 4.27 -9.87 8.16
N ARG A 2 3.77 -8.68 8.45
CA ARG A 2 2.35 -8.36 8.30
C ARG A 2 2.23 -7.02 7.61
N VAL A 3 1.27 -6.95 6.70
CA VAL A 3 0.97 -5.75 5.94
C VAL A 3 -0.50 -5.41 6.14
N LEU A 4 -0.78 -4.22 6.68
CA LEU A 4 -2.12 -3.66 6.71
C LEU A 4 -2.22 -2.58 5.63
N LEU A 5 -3.08 -2.83 4.65
CA LEU A 5 -3.30 -1.94 3.52
C LEU A 5 -4.54 -1.08 3.75
N GLN A 6 -4.41 0.22 3.48
CA GLN A 6 -5.53 1.15 3.45
C GLN A 6 -5.60 1.80 2.08
N ARG A 7 -6.74 1.64 1.40
CA ARG A 7 -7.05 2.40 0.18
C ARG A 7 -7.37 3.84 0.57
N VAL A 8 -6.62 4.79 0.04
CA VAL A 8 -6.72 6.20 0.41
C VAL A 8 -6.93 7.09 -0.81
N SER A 9 -7.63 8.22 -0.63
CA SER A 9 -7.63 9.32 -1.60
C SER A 9 -6.43 10.26 -1.43
N ARG A 10 -5.79 10.24 -0.25
CA ARG A 10 -4.51 10.87 0.09
C ARG A 10 -3.95 10.30 1.39
N ALA A 11 -2.64 10.34 1.56
CA ALA A 11 -1.97 10.11 2.85
C ALA A 11 -0.67 10.94 2.93
N GLU A 12 -0.23 11.27 4.15
CA GLU A 12 1.04 11.96 4.39
C GLU A 12 1.66 11.56 5.74
N VAL A 13 2.97 11.67 5.84
CA VAL A 13 3.76 11.47 7.05
C VAL A 13 4.36 12.81 7.45
N ARG A 14 4.24 13.15 8.74
CA ARG A 14 4.82 14.36 9.32
C ARG A 14 5.78 14.03 10.45
N VAL A 15 6.92 14.70 10.47
CA VAL A 15 7.90 14.68 11.58
C VAL A 15 8.10 16.13 12.01
N ASP A 16 7.88 16.41 13.30
CA ASP A 16 7.93 17.78 13.86
C ASP A 16 7.09 18.81 13.06
N GLY A 17 5.94 18.37 12.56
CA GLY A 17 5.01 19.18 11.77
C GLY A 17 5.37 19.33 10.29
N ALA A 18 6.59 18.98 9.87
CA ALA A 18 7.03 19.01 8.48
C ALA A 18 6.63 17.74 7.72
N VAL A 19 6.13 17.88 6.50
CA VAL A 19 5.78 16.74 5.63
C VAL A 19 7.05 16.11 5.08
N VAL A 20 7.28 14.84 5.40
CA VAL A 20 8.44 14.05 4.92
C VAL A 20 8.07 13.07 3.81
N GLY A 21 6.78 12.83 3.61
CA GLY A 21 6.26 11.97 2.54
C GLY A 21 4.77 12.20 2.34
N ARG A 22 4.31 12.12 1.10
CA ARG A 22 2.92 12.37 0.70
C ARG A 22 2.58 11.58 -0.55
N ILE A 23 1.36 11.08 -0.61
CA ILE A 23 0.75 10.48 -1.81
C ILE A 23 -0.64 11.06 -2.09
N GLY A 24 -1.07 10.94 -3.35
CA GLY A 24 -2.46 11.16 -3.79
C GLY A 24 -3.31 9.90 -3.59
N PRO A 25 -4.24 9.60 -4.51
CA PRO A 25 -4.92 8.30 -4.55
C PRO A 25 -3.91 7.15 -4.57
N GLY A 26 -4.14 6.11 -3.78
CA GLY A 26 -3.23 4.96 -3.70
C GLY A 26 -3.40 4.14 -2.43
N LEU A 27 -2.29 3.55 -1.97
CA LEU A 27 -2.25 2.71 -0.76
C LEU A 27 -1.36 3.35 0.31
N LEU A 28 -1.88 3.40 1.53
CA LEU A 28 -1.05 3.53 2.73
C LEU A 28 -0.76 2.12 3.26
N VAL A 29 0.53 1.83 3.43
CA VAL A 29 1.04 0.52 3.85
C VAL A 29 1.59 0.63 5.27
N LEU A 30 0.95 -0.03 6.23
CA LEU A 30 1.51 -0.20 7.57
C LEU A 30 2.19 -1.57 7.64
N LEU A 31 3.52 -1.55 7.72
CA LEU A 31 4.37 -2.73 7.65
C LEU A 31 4.87 -3.11 9.05
N GLY A 32 4.64 -4.35 9.44
CA GLY A 32 5.23 -4.98 10.63
C GLY A 32 6.19 -6.09 10.22
N VAL A 33 7.43 -6.02 10.71
CA VAL A 33 8.49 -7.01 10.47
C VAL A 33 8.82 -7.72 11.78
N GLU A 34 8.91 -9.05 11.74
CA GLU A 34 9.24 -9.95 12.85
C GLU A 34 10.57 -10.67 12.61
N HIS A 35 11.11 -11.36 13.62
CA HIS A 35 12.47 -11.93 13.57
C HIS A 35 12.66 -13.00 12.50
N ASP A 36 11.62 -13.77 12.20
CA ASP A 36 11.67 -14.88 11.24
C ASP A 36 11.33 -14.43 9.80
N ASP A 37 11.22 -13.13 9.57
CA ASP A 37 10.96 -12.60 8.23
C ASP A 37 12.18 -12.65 7.34
N THR A 38 11.94 -13.02 6.08
CA THR A 38 12.99 -13.17 5.08
C THR A 38 12.83 -12.15 3.95
N PRO A 39 13.90 -11.84 3.21
CA PRO A 39 13.81 -11.02 2.01
C PRO A 39 12.80 -11.56 0.98
N GLU A 40 12.71 -12.87 0.82
CA GLU A 40 11.77 -13.50 -0.11
C GLU A 40 10.31 -13.27 0.31
N ALA A 41 10.03 -13.24 1.62
CA ALA A 41 8.72 -12.86 2.12
C ALA A 41 8.43 -11.38 1.80
N ALA A 42 9.43 -10.50 1.93
CA ALA A 42 9.29 -9.09 1.60
C ALA A 42 8.93 -8.89 0.12
N ASP A 43 9.65 -9.56 -0.79
CA ASP A 43 9.37 -9.52 -2.23
C ASP A 43 7.94 -10.01 -2.52
N TRP A 44 7.55 -11.14 -1.91
CA TRP A 44 6.19 -11.67 -2.07
C TRP A 44 5.10 -10.70 -1.58
N TYR A 45 5.31 -10.03 -0.44
CA TYR A 45 4.37 -9.03 0.06
C TYR A 45 4.34 -7.78 -0.81
N ALA A 46 5.47 -7.39 -1.41
CA ALA A 46 5.56 -6.25 -2.32
C ALA A 46 4.74 -6.51 -3.59
N ASP A 47 5.00 -7.63 -4.26
CA ASP A 47 4.26 -8.06 -5.46
C ASP A 47 2.77 -8.17 -5.17
N LYS A 48 2.42 -8.86 -4.08
CA LYS A 48 1.02 -9.03 -3.68
C LYS A 48 0.34 -7.70 -3.36
N THR A 49 1.06 -6.72 -2.81
CA THR A 49 0.51 -5.39 -2.53
C THR A 49 0.30 -4.59 -3.81
N ALA A 50 1.25 -4.64 -4.74
CA ALA A 50 1.19 -3.94 -6.02
C ALA A 50 0.02 -4.46 -6.89
N GLU A 51 -0.16 -5.78 -6.93
CA GLU A 51 -1.14 -6.45 -7.80
C GLU A 51 -2.56 -6.53 -7.19
N LEU A 52 -2.75 -6.17 -5.92
CA LEU A 52 -4.02 -6.37 -5.22
C LEU A 52 -5.15 -5.51 -5.83
N ARG A 53 -6.17 -6.18 -6.39
CA ARG A 53 -7.30 -5.55 -7.08
C ARG A 53 -8.36 -5.02 -6.12
N ILE A 54 -8.07 -3.89 -5.49
CA ILE A 54 -8.97 -3.22 -4.52
C ILE A 54 -9.40 -1.81 -4.96
N PHE A 55 -9.07 -1.39 -6.17
CA PHE A 55 -9.53 -0.13 -6.76
C PHE A 55 -10.68 -0.36 -7.74
N ALA A 56 -11.57 0.64 -7.83
CA ALA A 56 -12.74 0.58 -8.68
C ALA A 56 -12.36 0.76 -10.16
N ASP A 57 -12.93 -0.06 -11.03
CA ASP A 57 -12.96 0.16 -12.47
C ASP A 57 -14.05 1.17 -12.87
N ASP A 58 -14.22 1.39 -14.18
CA ASP A 58 -15.20 2.33 -14.72
C ASP A 58 -16.66 1.91 -14.47
N ALA A 59 -16.88 0.64 -14.11
CA ALA A 59 -18.18 0.10 -13.71
C ALA A 59 -18.37 0.09 -12.18
N GLY A 60 -17.43 0.66 -11.42
CA GLY A 60 -17.46 0.71 -9.96
C GLY A 60 -17.10 -0.60 -9.26
N LYS A 61 -16.62 -1.61 -9.99
CA LYS A 61 -16.23 -2.92 -9.44
C LYS A 61 -14.76 -2.91 -9.04
N MET A 62 -14.41 -3.63 -7.98
CA MET A 62 -13.01 -3.72 -7.52
C MET A 62 -12.19 -4.65 -8.41
N ASN A 63 -11.59 -4.10 -9.46
CA ASN A 63 -10.86 -4.84 -10.48
C ASN A 63 -9.47 -4.27 -10.79
N ARG A 64 -9.18 -3.03 -10.35
CA ARG A 64 -7.91 -2.34 -10.60
C ARG A 64 -6.95 -2.52 -9.42
N SER A 65 -5.67 -2.72 -9.72
CA SER A 65 -4.60 -2.70 -8.72
C SER A 65 -4.15 -1.26 -8.44
N VAL A 66 -3.14 -1.07 -7.57
CA VAL A 66 -2.57 0.28 -7.36
C VAL A 66 -1.77 0.76 -8.57
N GLU A 67 -1.35 -0.15 -9.45
CA GLU A 67 -0.63 0.18 -10.69
C GLU A 67 -1.55 0.73 -11.78
N ASP A 68 -2.86 0.51 -11.64
CA ASP A 68 -3.88 0.92 -12.62
C ASP A 68 -4.52 2.29 -12.30
N VAL A 69 -4.11 2.98 -11.22
CA VAL A 69 -4.78 4.20 -10.70
C VAL A 69 -3.93 5.46 -10.67
#